data_AF-A0A3R7AK02-F1
#
_entry.id   AF-A0A3R7AK02-F1
#
_cell.length_a   1.000
_cell.length_b   1.000
_cell.length_c   1.000
_cell.angle_alpha   90.00
_cell.angle_beta   90.00
_cell.angle_gamma   90.00
#
_symmetry.space_group_name_H-M   'P 1'
#
loop_
_entity.id
_entity.type
_entity.pdbx_description
1 polymer ?
#
loop_
_entity_poly.entity_id
_entity_poly.type
_entity_poly.pdbx_seq_one_letter_code
_entity_poly.pdbx_strand_id
1 'polypeptide(L)'
;MCDADVLKRKVLLLKNHTKPTGDPDCPEEVQTAKRIQRDIDLSVSVLSLDDDFEEDTLLTPPTQPSAPPGHEDDVGRTGLPCSELQLLSDKLKLGRDPSDVSGGFLSYTAKKRRSIDKFIDGASDADAKASSDMMTLFLLMDELVAKREESRIERQEKYEKCGRRTAKKCIFSLVRC
;
A
#
# COMPACT_ATOMS: atom_id res chain seq x y z
N MET A 1 -67.00 17.87 -14.55
CA MET A 1 -65.85 17.83 -13.62
C MET A 1 -64.63 17.50 -14.46
N CYS A 2 -63.61 18.36 -14.44
CA CYS A 2 -62.42 18.16 -15.26
C CYS A 2 -61.60 16.99 -14.69
N ASP A 3 -61.08 16.15 -15.57
CA ASP A 3 -60.23 15.00 -15.19
C ASP A 3 -59.02 15.45 -14.35
N ALA A 4 -58.53 16.67 -14.63
CA ALA A 4 -57.49 17.34 -13.86
C ALA A 4 -57.84 17.50 -12.36
N ASP A 5 -59.10 17.77 -12.00
CA ASP A 5 -59.50 17.96 -10.60
C ASP A 5 -59.63 16.63 -9.86
N VAL A 6 -60.03 15.57 -10.57
CA VAL A 6 -60.05 14.19 -10.05
C VAL A 6 -58.62 13.72 -9.80
N LEU A 7 -57.72 13.98 -10.74
CA LEU A 7 -56.30 13.62 -10.63
C LEU A 7 -55.61 14.38 -9.50
N LYS A 8 -55.83 15.69 -9.37
CA LYS A 8 -55.32 16.50 -8.24
C LYS A 8 -55.77 15.93 -6.90
N ARG A 9 -57.04 15.53 -6.77
CA ARG A 9 -57.59 14.95 -5.53
C ARG A 9 -56.94 13.60 -5.20
N LYS A 10 -56.74 12.73 -6.20
CA LYS A 10 -56.05 11.43 -6.03
C LYS A 10 -54.58 11.61 -5.63
N VAL A 11 -53.86 12.54 -6.25
CA VAL A 11 -52.46 12.84 -5.92
C VAL A 11 -52.35 13.42 -4.50
N LEU A 12 -53.28 14.28 -4.10
CA LEU A 12 -53.28 14.85 -2.75
C LEU A 12 -53.56 13.79 -1.67
N LEU A 13 -54.43 12.81 -1.96
CA LEU A 13 -54.64 11.65 -1.08
C LEU A 13 -53.35 10.81 -0.94
N LEU A 14 -52.70 10.50 -2.07
CA LEU A 14 -51.48 9.71 -2.09
C LEU A 14 -50.30 10.41 -1.40
N LYS A 15 -50.23 11.73 -1.46
CA LYS A 15 -49.17 12.54 -0.82
C LYS A 15 -49.16 12.40 0.71
N ASN A 16 -50.27 12.02 1.32
CA ASN A 16 -50.39 11.81 2.76
C ASN A 16 -50.31 10.33 3.19
N HIS A 17 -50.29 9.39 2.23
CA HIS A 17 -50.03 7.99 2.52
C HIS A 17 -48.54 7.74 2.34
N THR A 18 -47.79 7.78 3.43
CA THR A 18 -46.46 7.16 3.46
C THR A 18 -46.63 5.72 2.97
N LYS A 19 -45.86 5.31 1.95
CA LYS A 19 -45.79 3.91 1.53
C LYS A 19 -45.70 3.05 2.79
N PRO A 20 -46.43 1.92 2.92
CA PRO A 20 -46.18 0.98 4.00
C PRO A 20 -44.73 0.52 3.82
N THR A 21 -43.82 1.18 4.53
CA THR A 21 -42.39 1.08 4.29
C THR A 21 -41.89 0.21 5.41
N GLY A 22 -41.83 -1.09 5.13
CA GLY A 22 -41.41 -2.11 6.07
C GLY A 22 -42.55 -3.06 6.38
N ASP A 23 -42.29 -4.34 6.11
CA ASP A 23 -42.95 -5.42 6.81
C ASP A 23 -42.81 -5.16 8.33
N PRO A 24 -43.92 -5.14 9.10
CA PRO A 24 -43.86 -4.92 10.55
C PRO A 24 -43.02 -5.97 11.29
N ASP A 25 -42.82 -7.16 10.71
CA ASP A 25 -42.00 -8.25 11.27
C ASP A 25 -40.62 -8.36 10.58
N CYS A 26 -40.13 -7.29 9.97
CA CYS A 26 -38.81 -7.29 9.34
C CYS A 26 -37.71 -7.62 10.36
N PRO A 27 -36.96 -8.72 10.22
CA PRO A 27 -35.94 -9.11 11.18
C PRO A 27 -34.83 -8.04 11.31
N GLU A 28 -34.25 -7.92 12.50
CA GLU A 28 -33.28 -6.86 12.86
C GLU A 28 -32.09 -6.80 11.89
N GLU A 29 -31.65 -7.95 11.39
CA GLU A 29 -30.58 -8.08 10.42
C GLU A 29 -30.92 -7.39 9.08
N VAL A 30 -32.15 -7.55 8.60
CA VAL A 30 -32.62 -6.92 7.36
C VAL A 30 -32.79 -5.41 7.53
N GLN A 31 -33.21 -4.96 8.71
CA GLN A 31 -33.28 -3.53 9.02
C GLN A 31 -31.89 -2.88 9.03
N THR A 32 -30.93 -3.56 9.64
CA THR A 32 -29.53 -3.11 9.72
C THR A 32 -28.90 -3.06 8.33
N ALA A 33 -29.06 -4.12 7.53
CA ALA A 33 -28.58 -4.16 6.15
C ALA A 33 -29.18 -3.03 5.30
N LYS A 34 -30.49 -2.78 5.38
CA LYS A 34 -31.14 -1.66 4.67
C LYS A 34 -30.66 -0.29 5.12
N ARG A 35 -30.33 -0.13 6.41
CA ARG A 35 -29.76 1.12 6.94
C ARG A 35 -28.37 1.35 6.37
N ILE A 36 -27.51 0.33 6.37
CA ILE A 36 -26.15 0.39 5.83
C ILE A 36 -26.19 0.70 4.33
N GLN A 37 -27.03 0.00 3.57
CA GLN A 37 -27.19 0.25 2.13
C GLN A 37 -27.55 1.72 1.85
N ARG A 38 -28.51 2.27 2.60
CA ARG A 38 -28.92 3.67 2.43
C ARG A 38 -27.80 4.65 2.76
N ASP A 39 -27.01 4.38 3.80
CA ASP A 39 -25.88 5.21 4.20
C ASP A 39 -24.78 5.24 3.13
N ILE A 40 -24.52 4.09 2.51
CA ILE A 40 -23.62 3.97 1.35
C ILE A 40 -24.19 4.76 0.17
N ASP A 41 -25.45 4.56 -0.20
CA ASP A 41 -26.06 5.25 -1.34
C ASP A 41 -26.06 6.78 -1.15
N LEU A 42 -26.30 7.25 0.08
CA LEU A 42 -26.25 8.68 0.41
C LEU A 42 -24.83 9.25 0.36
N SER A 43 -23.84 8.51 0.87
CA SER A 43 -22.44 8.96 0.88
C SER A 43 -21.78 8.90 -0.51
N VAL A 44 -22.21 7.99 -1.38
CA VAL A 44 -21.73 7.86 -2.76
C VAL A 44 -22.41 8.85 -3.71
N SER A 45 -23.63 9.30 -3.41
CA SER A 45 -24.42 10.22 -4.25
C SER A 45 -23.88 11.66 -4.32
N VAL A 46 -22.76 11.99 -3.68
CA VAL A 46 -22.13 13.33 -3.73
C VAL A 46 -20.84 13.32 -4.55
N LEU A 47 -20.89 12.74 -5.75
CA LEU A 47 -20.02 13.18 -6.84
C LEU A 47 -20.83 14.17 -7.67
N SER A 48 -20.65 15.47 -7.40
CA SER A 48 -21.03 16.50 -8.37
C SER A 48 -20.26 16.20 -9.65
N LEU A 49 -20.97 15.67 -10.65
CA LEU A 49 -20.54 15.71 -12.04
C LEU A 49 -20.59 17.17 -12.45
N ASP A 50 -19.45 17.86 -12.39
CA ASP A 50 -19.28 19.07 -13.18
C ASP A 50 -19.45 18.67 -14.66
N ASP A 51 -20.48 19.27 -15.27
CA ASP A 51 -21.03 18.97 -16.57
C ASP A 51 -20.15 19.59 -17.66
N ASP A 52 -18.99 18.98 -17.94
CA ASP A 52 -18.24 19.19 -19.19
C ASP A 52 -18.41 17.92 -20.04
N PHE A 53 -19.38 18.02 -20.95
CA PHE A 53 -19.72 17.07 -22.01
C PHE A 53 -18.48 16.53 -22.74
N GLU A 54 -18.35 15.20 -22.81
CA GLU A 54 -18.07 14.48 -24.05
C GLU A 54 -18.72 13.08 -23.95
N GLU A 55 -19.58 12.82 -24.92
CA GLU A 55 -20.44 11.65 -25.11
C GLU A 55 -19.62 10.41 -25.48
N ASP A 56 -19.55 9.38 -24.63
CA ASP A 56 -19.70 7.97 -25.06
C ASP A 56 -19.83 6.99 -23.89
N THR A 57 -20.77 6.06 -24.06
CA THR A 57 -20.89 4.73 -23.44
C THR A 57 -21.32 4.60 -21.96
N LEU A 58 -22.64 4.60 -21.78
CA LEU A 58 -23.34 3.95 -20.68
C LEU A 58 -22.93 2.48 -20.54
N LEU A 59 -22.31 2.08 -19.42
CA LEU A 59 -22.26 0.68 -18.99
C LEU A 59 -22.54 0.55 -17.50
N THR A 60 -23.80 0.24 -17.20
CA THR A 60 -24.30 -0.35 -15.94
C THR A 60 -23.51 -1.62 -15.56
N PRO A 61 -23.16 -1.84 -14.28
CA PRO A 61 -22.59 -3.11 -13.85
C PRO A 61 -23.67 -4.22 -13.83
N PRO A 62 -23.38 -5.43 -14.33
CA PRO A 62 -24.34 -6.53 -14.31
C PRO A 62 -24.47 -7.09 -12.89
N THR A 63 -25.70 -7.08 -12.38
CA THR A 63 -26.13 -7.90 -11.24
C THR A 63 -26.31 -9.34 -11.72
N GLN A 64 -25.67 -10.33 -11.08
CA GLN A 64 -26.08 -11.73 -11.22
C GLN A 64 -25.78 -12.58 -9.96
N PRO A 65 -26.54 -13.69 -9.78
CA PRO A 65 -27.14 -14.06 -8.51
C PRO A 65 -26.52 -15.31 -7.86
N SER A 66 -26.88 -15.51 -6.59
CA SER A 66 -26.63 -16.68 -5.74
C SER A 66 -27.13 -17.98 -6.37
N ALA A 67 -26.39 -19.10 -6.20
CA ALA A 67 -26.85 -20.44 -6.55
C ALA A 67 -26.52 -21.49 -5.46
N PRO A 68 -27.35 -22.57 -5.32
CA PRO A 68 -27.33 -23.56 -4.22
C PRO A 68 -26.52 -24.85 -4.54
N PRO A 69 -26.40 -25.83 -3.60
CA PRO A 69 -25.40 -26.91 -3.69
C PRO A 69 -25.94 -28.23 -4.28
N GLY A 70 -25.04 -28.98 -4.96
CA GLY A 70 -25.07 -30.44 -5.10
C GLY A 70 -25.44 -31.01 -6.49
N HIS A 71 -24.47 -31.64 -7.18
CA HIS A 71 -24.51 -33.03 -7.67
C HIS A 71 -23.19 -33.37 -8.38
N GLU A 72 -22.66 -34.56 -8.11
CA GLU A 72 -21.47 -35.14 -8.74
C GLU A 72 -21.61 -35.33 -10.26
N ASP A 73 -20.75 -34.64 -11.02
CA ASP A 73 -19.93 -35.13 -12.14
C ASP A 73 -19.12 -33.92 -12.66
N ASP A 74 -17.82 -33.98 -12.39
CA ASP A 74 -16.85 -32.88 -12.41
C ASP A 74 -16.48 -32.42 -13.83
N VAL A 75 -17.38 -31.68 -14.46
CA VAL A 75 -17.02 -30.75 -15.53
C VAL A 75 -17.65 -29.42 -15.18
N GLY A 76 -16.84 -28.50 -14.65
CA GLY A 76 -17.28 -27.16 -14.27
C GLY A 76 -17.90 -26.37 -15.44
N ARG A 77 -18.30 -25.13 -15.17
CA ARG A 77 -18.95 -24.18 -16.11
C ARG A 77 -18.37 -24.11 -17.53
N THR A 78 -17.11 -24.50 -17.73
CA THR A 78 -16.38 -24.50 -18.99
C THR A 78 -16.66 -25.69 -19.91
N GLY A 79 -17.29 -26.77 -19.44
CA GLY A 79 -17.60 -27.93 -20.29
C GLY A 79 -16.39 -28.78 -20.71
N LEU A 80 -15.19 -28.51 -20.17
CA LEU A 80 -13.94 -29.20 -20.49
C LEU A 80 -13.37 -29.92 -19.26
N PRO A 81 -12.76 -31.11 -19.42
CA PRO A 81 -12.07 -31.79 -18.32
C PRO A 81 -10.79 -31.04 -17.92
N CYS A 82 -10.37 -31.18 -16.66
CA CYS A 82 -9.19 -30.51 -16.10
C CYS A 82 -7.92 -30.71 -16.95
N SER A 83 -7.74 -31.87 -17.58
CA SER A 83 -6.60 -32.17 -18.45
C SER A 83 -6.55 -31.30 -19.72
N GLU A 84 -7.70 -31.03 -20.35
CA GLU A 84 -7.78 -30.15 -21.52
C GLU A 84 -7.58 -28.68 -21.14
N LEU A 85 -8.11 -28.27 -19.99
CA LEU A 85 -7.86 -26.92 -19.45
C LEU A 85 -6.36 -26.71 -19.15
N GLN A 86 -5.69 -27.72 -18.62
CA GLN A 86 -4.25 -27.69 -18.37
C GLN A 86 -3.46 -27.52 -19.68
N LEU A 87 -3.83 -28.26 -20.73
CA LEU A 87 -3.19 -28.16 -22.05
C LEU A 87 -3.35 -26.76 -22.67
N LEU A 88 -4.54 -26.15 -22.53
CA LEU A 88 -4.78 -24.78 -22.97
C LEU A 88 -3.95 -23.76 -22.19
N SER A 89 -3.85 -23.93 -20.87
CA SER A 89 -2.97 -23.13 -20.01
C SER A 89 -1.51 -23.21 -20.47
N ASP A 90 -1.02 -24.41 -20.77
CA ASP A 90 0.39 -24.61 -21.13
C ASP A 90 0.70 -24.02 -22.52
N LYS A 91 -0.25 -24.10 -23.47
CA LYS A 91 -0.15 -23.40 -24.76
C LYS A 91 -0.12 -21.88 -24.62
N LEU A 92 -0.88 -21.31 -23.68
CA LEU A 92 -0.86 -19.87 -23.39
C LEU A 92 0.42 -19.43 -22.67
N LYS A 93 0.98 -20.27 -21.80
CA LYS A 93 2.25 -20.02 -21.12
C LYS A 93 3.43 -20.04 -22.09
N LEU A 94 3.41 -20.92 -23.10
CA LEU A 94 4.49 -21.03 -24.08
C LEU A 94 4.58 -19.83 -25.03
N GLY A 95 3.47 -19.14 -25.28
CA GLY A 95 3.43 -17.92 -26.10
C GLY A 95 3.88 -16.64 -25.37
N ARG A 96 4.28 -16.74 -24.10
CA ARG A 96 4.70 -15.61 -23.28
C ARG A 96 6.15 -15.81 -22.84
N ASP A 97 7.07 -15.23 -23.61
CA ASP A 97 8.48 -15.18 -23.24
C ASP A 97 8.62 -14.53 -21.85
N PRO A 98 9.24 -15.21 -20.86
CA PRO A 98 9.44 -14.66 -19.52
C PRO A 98 10.48 -13.53 -19.50
N SER A 99 11.28 -13.41 -20.56
CA SER A 99 12.25 -12.31 -20.76
C SER A 99 11.60 -11.03 -21.29
N ASP A 100 10.40 -11.11 -21.86
CA ASP A 100 9.68 -9.96 -22.38
C ASP A 100 8.82 -9.30 -21.28
N VAL A 101 9.50 -8.93 -20.18
CA VAL A 101 8.98 -8.09 -19.10
C VAL A 101 8.64 -6.66 -19.60
N SER A 102 8.90 -6.37 -20.88
CA SER A 102 8.84 -5.04 -21.47
C SER A 102 7.72 -4.83 -22.52
N GLY A 103 7.10 -5.86 -23.08
CA GLY A 103 6.29 -5.67 -24.29
C GLY A 103 4.77 -5.78 -24.17
N GLY A 104 4.24 -6.48 -23.18
CA GLY A 104 2.79 -6.61 -23.03
C GLY A 104 2.19 -5.32 -22.50
N PHE A 105 1.27 -4.67 -23.23
CA PHE A 105 0.52 -3.52 -22.73
C PHE A 105 -0.02 -3.82 -21.33
N LEU A 106 0.64 -3.26 -20.31
CA LEU A 106 0.24 -3.44 -18.94
C LEU A 106 -1.05 -2.68 -18.73
N SER A 107 -1.99 -3.31 -18.04
CA SER A 107 -3.16 -2.59 -17.55
C SER A 107 -2.71 -1.36 -16.77
N TYR A 108 -3.52 -0.31 -16.82
CA TYR A 108 -3.27 0.93 -16.08
C TYR A 108 -2.94 0.66 -14.61
N THR A 109 -3.67 -0.27 -13.97
CA THR A 109 -3.42 -0.72 -12.59
C THR A 109 -2.04 -1.34 -12.42
N ALA A 110 -1.59 -2.20 -13.35
CA ALA A 110 -0.27 -2.81 -13.26
C ALA A 110 0.86 -1.77 -13.44
N LYS A 111 0.65 -0.76 -14.29
CA LYS A 111 1.60 0.35 -14.44
C LYS A 111 1.64 1.24 -13.19
N LYS A 112 0.48 1.55 -12.61
CA LYS A 112 0.37 2.32 -11.36
C LYS A 112 1.05 1.61 -10.19
N ARG A 113 0.86 0.30 -10.04
CA ARG A 113 1.56 -0.51 -9.04
C ARG A 113 3.08 -0.39 -9.17
N ARG A 114 3.63 -0.65 -10.36
CA ARG A 114 5.10 -0.50 -10.59
C ARG A 114 5.61 0.90 -10.34
N SER A 115 4.82 1.93 -10.65
CA SER A 115 5.20 3.32 -10.38
C SER A 115 5.28 3.61 -8.88
N ILE A 116 4.37 3.04 -8.08
CA ILE A 116 4.37 3.16 -6.63
C ILE A 116 5.56 2.41 -6.05
N ASP A 117 5.81 1.17 -6.48
CA ASP A 117 6.93 0.35 -6.02
C ASP A 117 8.27 1.08 -6.28
N LYS A 118 8.46 1.62 -7.49
CA LYS A 118 9.64 2.44 -7.83
C LYS A 118 9.81 3.66 -6.92
N PHE A 119 8.71 4.30 -6.52
CA PHE A 119 8.76 5.45 -5.62
C PHE A 119 9.17 5.04 -4.21
N ILE A 120 8.63 3.91 -3.71
CA ILE A 120 8.97 3.36 -2.39
C ILE A 120 10.45 2.98 -2.34
N ASP A 121 10.93 2.22 -3.32
CA ASP A 121 12.32 1.78 -3.38
C ASP A 121 13.26 2.98 -3.48
N GLY A 122 12.96 3.93 -4.38
CA GLY A 122 13.76 5.15 -4.55
C GLY A 122 13.82 6.03 -3.30
N ALA A 123 12.76 6.06 -2.49
CA ALA A 123 12.77 6.77 -1.21
C ALA A 123 13.67 6.06 -0.18
N SER A 124 13.61 4.73 -0.10
CA SER A 124 14.43 3.95 0.82
C SER A 124 15.93 4.02 0.49
N ASP A 125 16.29 3.97 -0.80
CA ASP A 125 17.68 4.07 -1.25
C ASP A 125 18.27 5.46 -1.01
N ALA A 126 17.46 6.52 -1.18
CA ALA A 126 17.89 7.88 -0.92
C ALA A 126 18.17 8.13 0.58
N ASP A 127 17.32 7.64 1.47
CA ASP A 127 17.48 7.76 2.93
C ASP A 127 18.67 6.93 3.43
N ALA A 128 18.83 5.71 2.93
CA ALA A 128 19.97 4.85 3.25
C ALA A 128 21.29 5.48 2.81
N LYS A 129 21.34 6.10 1.63
CA LYS A 129 22.52 6.82 1.13
C LYS A 129 22.86 8.03 2.00
N ALA A 130 21.88 8.86 2.32
CA ALA A 130 22.09 10.03 3.17
C ALA A 130 22.57 9.63 4.58
N SER A 131 21.97 8.59 5.16
CA SER A 131 22.38 8.03 6.45
C SER A 131 23.80 7.48 6.42
N SER A 132 24.18 6.77 5.35
CA SER A 132 25.55 6.27 5.14
C SER A 132 26.57 7.39 5.03
N ASP A 133 26.28 8.45 4.28
CA ASP A 133 27.18 9.60 4.11
C ASP A 133 27.38 10.33 5.46
N MET A 134 26.32 10.50 6.25
CA MET A 134 26.39 11.08 7.59
C MET A 134 27.20 10.21 8.55
N MET A 135 26.98 8.89 8.55
CA MET A 135 27.75 7.97 9.38
C MET A 135 29.25 7.99 9.02
N THR A 136 29.56 8.09 7.72
CA THR A 136 30.93 8.26 7.23
C THR A 136 31.56 9.55 7.76
N LEU A 137 30.82 10.66 7.77
CA LEU A 137 31.29 11.93 8.33
C LEU A 137 31.57 11.85 9.83
N PHE A 138 30.69 11.19 10.61
CA PHE A 138 30.91 10.99 12.05
C PHE A 138 32.18 10.20 12.33
N LEU A 139 32.40 9.08 11.61
CA LEU A 139 33.62 8.29 11.75
C LEU A 139 34.88 9.11 11.43
N LEU A 140 34.83 9.93 10.38
CA LEU A 140 35.95 10.81 10.02
C LEU A 140 36.19 11.88 11.09
N MET A 141 35.14 12.47 11.67
CA MET A 141 35.27 13.44 12.76
C MET A 141 35.87 12.78 14.02
N ASP A 142 35.41 11.59 14.38
CA ASP A 142 35.92 10.83 15.52
C ASP A 142 37.39 10.46 15.31
N GLU A 143 37.79 10.07 14.10
CA GLU A 143 39.18 9.82 13.75
C GLU A 143 40.05 11.08 13.88
N LEU A 144 39.57 12.23 13.41
CA LEU A 144 40.29 13.50 13.55
C LEU A 144 40.38 13.97 15.01
N VAL A 145 39.35 13.71 15.83
CA VAL A 145 39.34 13.99 17.27
C VAL A 145 40.32 13.07 17.99
N ALA A 146 40.30 11.77 17.70
CA ALA A 146 41.23 10.79 18.26
C ALA A 146 42.67 11.15 17.92
N LYS A 147 42.96 11.51 16.66
CA LYS A 147 44.30 11.95 16.22
C LYS A 147 44.80 13.18 16.98
N ARG A 148 43.91 14.12 17.31
CA ARG A 148 44.24 15.28 18.14
C ARG A 148 44.59 14.86 19.57
N GLU A 149 43.86 13.92 20.15
CA GLU A 149 44.12 13.46 21.52
C GLU A 149 45.37 12.56 21.61
N GLU A 150 45.60 11.69 20.63
CA GLU A 150 46.82 10.88 20.53
C GLU A 150 48.09 11.75 20.50
N SER A 151 48.06 12.84 19.73
CA SER A 151 49.18 13.81 19.71
C SER A 151 49.43 14.46 21.08
N ARG A 152 48.40 14.54 21.92
CA ARG A 152 48.47 15.10 23.27
C ARG A 152 49.05 14.08 24.25
N ILE A 153 48.59 12.84 24.16
CA ILE A 153 49.06 11.70 24.94
C ILE A 153 50.53 11.40 24.63
N GLU A 154 50.93 11.40 23.35
CA GLU A 154 52.32 11.11 22.94
C GLU A 154 53.33 12.10 23.56
N ARG A 155 52.97 13.38 23.67
CA ARG A 155 53.80 14.38 24.35
C ARG A 155 53.93 14.07 25.84
N GLN A 156 52.83 13.76 26.51
CA GLN A 156 52.81 13.42 27.93
C GLN A 156 53.67 12.17 28.22
N GLU A 157 53.52 11.13 27.40
CA GLU A 157 54.32 9.91 27.54
C GLU A 157 55.82 10.15 27.35
N LYS A 158 56.21 11.03 26.42
CA LYS A 158 57.63 11.43 26.25
C LYS A 158 58.18 12.06 27.53
N TYR A 159 57.43 12.95 28.18
CA TYR A 159 57.83 13.55 29.46
C TYR A 159 57.94 12.52 30.58
N GLU A 160 56.94 11.65 30.75
CA GLU A 160 56.97 10.61 31.77
C GLU A 160 58.07 9.57 31.55
N LYS A 161 58.36 9.25 30.29
CA LYS A 161 59.46 8.35 29.91
C LYS A 161 60.83 9.01 30.12
N CYS A 162 60.94 10.33 29.98
CA CYS A 162 62.14 11.08 30.37
C CYS A 162 62.32 11.06 31.89
N GLY A 163 61.27 11.41 32.65
CA GLY A 163 61.26 11.40 34.11
C GLY A 163 61.62 10.04 34.69
N ARG A 164 61.02 8.95 34.19
CA ARG A 164 61.36 7.57 34.60
C ARG A 164 62.80 7.20 34.28
N ARG A 165 63.35 7.63 33.14
CA ARG A 165 64.76 7.37 32.79
C ARG A 165 65.70 8.12 33.73
N THR A 166 65.40 9.37 34.05
CA THR A 166 66.20 10.18 34.98
C THR A 166 66.13 9.63 36.40
N ALA A 167 64.95 9.26 36.89
CA ALA A 167 64.77 8.63 38.21
C ALA A 167 65.55 7.31 38.33
N LYS A 168 65.50 6.45 37.29
CA LYS A 168 66.28 5.21 37.25
C LYS A 168 67.78 5.46 37.30
N LYS A 169 68.28 6.51 36.62
CA LYS A 169 69.70 6.89 36.67
C LYS A 169 70.11 7.36 38.06
N CYS A 170 69.30 8.18 38.73
CA CYS A 170 69.56 8.65 40.09
C CYS A 170 69.58 7.51 41.12
N ILE A 171 68.64 6.57 41.01
CA ILE A 171 68.63 5.38 41.88
C ILE A 171 69.88 4.53 41.64
N PHE A 172 70.26 4.30 40.37
CA PHE A 172 71.45 3.54 40.06
C PHE A 172 72.74 4.21 40.57
N SER A 173 72.84 5.54 40.51
CA SER A 173 73.99 6.25 41.08
C SER A 173 74.03 6.14 42.61
N LEU A 174 72.89 6.16 43.29
CA LEU A 174 72.83 6.04 44.75
C LEU A 174 73.25 4.66 45.26
N VAL A 175 72.90 3.60 44.52
CA VAL A 175 73.22 2.21 44.88
C VAL A 175 74.68 1.85 44.58
N ARG A 176 75.36 2.63 43.73
CA ARG A 176 76.74 2.37 43.28
C ARG A 176 77.79 3.24 43.98
N CYS A 177 77.38 4.10 44.91
CA CYS A 177 78.24 4.78 45.89
C CYS A 177 78.36 3.95 47.16
#